data_AF-A0A7C7RNW8-F1
#
_entry.id   AF-A0A7C7RNW8-F1
#
_cell.length_a   1.000
_cell.length_b   1.000
_cell.length_c   1.000
_cell.angle_alpha   90.00
_cell.angle_beta   90.00
_cell.angle_gamma   90.00
#
_symmetry.space_group_name_H-M   'P 1'
#
loop_
_entity.id
_entity.type
_entity.pdbx_description
1 polymer ?
#
loop_
_entity_poly.entity_id
_entity_poly.type
_entity_poly.pdbx_seq_one_letter_code
_entity_poly.pdbx_strand_id
1 'polypeptide(L)'
;MRGSGLEDLIRRLRGPRTEYFLIKGKTELLDPSKYPFEKGMLPVFCKYIDAKMQPLKAYISGNRSMVFPSDSAWFKAKSIGIPFGRSSPTYKDGKLYTFFLTNASIGSGSLIWGFTEVKEALNEVKWMKKAKELDLRVTEPVGMGIYENIFVIDLKDRSDLFSYLKRTSLEDLMNRFHKEARKTEGACVFCWEPTDIRVDEILYAFSIPGIENILGRDDCRDYLKWLGSSCGYNLRLHHDNCIMHGTVQVGPGFMTNSHVANHLVGEETTWITDYHMAGEVKNEDIKRMEVFCLCHVMNPLPHAEVIARSRFARDEFPRFELYELLLSPSYEAITSLGEIGLRTPKAGLTEAFIDGIELGYYKRRIFEVESKLKRKMLRKSILIKEKIWEILKIPKRMQRGVDYFHARLYSRKLTDQDYRELSKAISN
;
A
#
# COMPACT_ATOMS: atom_id res chain seq x y z
N MET A 1 -16.00 -24.48 5.53
CA MET A 1 -14.67 -24.81 4.94
C MET A 1 -14.52 -24.22 3.52
N ARG A 2 -14.32 -22.91 3.39
CA ARG A 2 -13.99 -22.20 2.13
C ARG A 2 -12.81 -21.23 2.35
N GLY A 3 -11.77 -21.69 3.04
CA GLY A 3 -10.61 -20.85 3.41
C GLY A 3 -9.34 -21.08 2.58
N SER A 4 -9.24 -22.16 1.80
CA SER A 4 -7.97 -22.58 1.21
C SER A 4 -7.52 -21.76 -0.03
N GLY A 5 -8.45 -21.14 -0.77
CA GLY A 5 -8.11 -20.43 -2.01
C GLY A 5 -7.48 -19.06 -1.78
N LEU A 6 -8.14 -18.18 -1.01
CA LEU A 6 -7.68 -16.81 -0.80
C LEU A 6 -6.43 -16.75 0.10
N GLU A 7 -6.34 -17.61 1.12
CA GLU A 7 -5.14 -17.69 1.95
C GLU A 7 -3.91 -18.14 1.15
N ASP A 8 -4.06 -19.04 0.18
CA ASP A 8 -2.95 -19.41 -0.71
C ASP A 8 -2.47 -18.21 -1.54
N LEU A 9 -3.39 -17.42 -2.10
CA LEU A 9 -3.05 -16.22 -2.85
C LEU A 9 -2.32 -15.18 -2.00
N ILE A 10 -2.79 -14.94 -0.77
CA ILE A 10 -2.11 -14.05 0.17
C ILE A 10 -0.73 -14.59 0.54
N ARG A 11 -0.60 -15.90 0.81
CA ARG A 11 0.68 -16.54 1.12
C ARG A 11 1.70 -16.33 0.00
N ARG A 12 1.29 -16.44 -1.27
CA ARG A 12 2.15 -16.18 -2.43
C ARG A 12 2.62 -14.72 -2.50
N LEU A 13 1.72 -13.78 -2.22
CA LEU A 13 2.05 -12.34 -2.25
C LEU A 13 2.85 -11.86 -1.03
N ARG A 14 2.67 -12.48 0.13
CA ARG A 14 3.29 -12.05 1.40
C ARG A 14 4.53 -12.86 1.76
N GLY A 15 4.67 -14.06 1.23
CA GLY A 15 5.73 -14.99 1.59
C GLY A 15 5.54 -15.57 2.99
N PRO A 16 6.63 -15.93 3.69
CA PRO A 16 6.54 -16.55 5.01
C PRO A 16 6.00 -15.57 6.06
N ARG A 17 5.25 -16.11 7.03
CA ARG A 17 4.80 -15.35 8.20
C ARG A 17 6.00 -14.86 9.01
N THR A 18 5.83 -13.68 9.61
CA THR A 18 6.83 -13.00 10.42
C THR A 18 6.40 -12.94 11.87
N GLU A 19 7.39 -12.98 12.75
CA GLU A 19 7.19 -12.93 14.19
C GLU A 19 6.78 -11.53 14.65
N TYR A 20 5.79 -11.50 15.55
CA TYR A 20 5.38 -10.31 16.28
C TYR A 20 5.11 -10.68 17.74
N PHE A 21 5.03 -9.67 18.58
CA PHE A 21 4.82 -9.81 20.02
C PHE A 21 3.55 -9.09 20.46
N LEU A 22 2.97 -9.50 21.59
CA LEU A 22 1.86 -8.78 22.23
C LEU A 22 2.37 -8.09 23.49
N ILE A 23 2.34 -6.76 23.52
CA ILE A 23 2.78 -5.95 24.68
C ILE A 23 1.61 -5.22 25.30
N LYS A 24 1.75 -4.75 26.55
CA LYS A 24 0.71 -3.95 27.20
C LYS A 24 0.59 -2.57 26.56
N GLY A 25 -0.65 -2.08 26.47
CA GLY A 25 -0.99 -0.71 26.08
C GLY A 25 -2.47 -0.43 26.28
N LYS A 26 -2.97 0.64 25.68
CA LYS A 26 -4.40 1.00 25.72
C LYS A 26 -5.08 0.60 24.41
N THR A 27 -6.31 0.11 24.49
CA THR A 27 -7.14 -0.21 23.31
C THR A 27 -8.41 0.63 23.34
N GLU A 28 -8.76 1.20 22.19
CA GLU A 28 -9.99 1.94 21.94
C GLU A 28 -10.73 1.24 20.80
N LEU A 29 -11.61 0.30 21.17
CA LEU A 29 -12.28 -0.61 20.24
C LEU A 29 -13.70 -0.11 19.94
N LEU A 30 -14.07 -0.07 18.67
CA LEU A 30 -15.45 0.17 18.24
C LEU A 30 -16.30 -1.08 18.47
N ASP A 31 -15.74 -2.24 18.17
CA ASP A 31 -16.34 -3.56 18.40
C ASP A 31 -15.30 -4.49 19.02
N PRO A 32 -15.33 -4.70 20.36
CA PRO A 32 -14.40 -5.59 21.04
C PRO A 32 -14.44 -7.04 20.56
N SER A 33 -15.56 -7.52 20.00
CA SER A 33 -15.69 -8.90 19.53
C SER A 33 -14.82 -9.20 18.30
N LYS A 34 -14.44 -8.16 17.55
CA LYS A 34 -13.61 -8.25 16.35
C LYS A 34 -12.12 -8.12 16.64
N TYR A 35 -11.75 -7.85 17.89
CA TYR A 35 -10.37 -7.75 18.32
C TYR A 35 -9.88 -9.13 18.81
N PRO A 36 -8.90 -9.75 18.14
CA PRO A 36 -8.53 -11.15 18.39
C PRO A 36 -7.61 -11.34 19.61
N PHE A 37 -7.33 -10.27 20.36
CA PHE A 37 -6.44 -10.29 21.51
C PHE A 37 -7.17 -9.81 22.76
N GLU A 38 -6.57 -10.07 23.92
CA GLU A 38 -7.06 -9.51 25.18
C GLU A 38 -7.05 -7.98 25.14
N LYS A 39 -8.07 -7.37 25.77
CA LYS A 39 -8.16 -5.91 25.89
C LYS A 39 -6.89 -5.36 26.55
N GLY A 40 -6.25 -4.39 25.91
CA GLY A 40 -5.00 -3.78 26.39
C GLY A 40 -3.73 -4.52 25.99
N MET A 41 -3.81 -5.60 25.22
CA MET A 41 -2.65 -6.23 24.58
C MET A 41 -2.55 -5.73 23.14
N LEU A 42 -1.39 -5.21 22.74
CA LEU A 42 -1.14 -4.61 21.42
C LEU A 42 -0.09 -5.41 20.65
N PRO A 43 -0.33 -5.73 19.37
CA PRO A 43 0.68 -6.35 18.52
C PRO A 43 1.83 -5.40 18.23
N VAL A 44 3.07 -5.89 18.17
CA VAL A 44 4.24 -5.09 17.82
C VAL A 44 5.28 -5.88 17.05
N PHE A 45 5.84 -5.24 16.03
CA PHE A 45 7.05 -5.63 15.32
C PHE A 45 8.25 -4.90 15.91
N CYS A 46 9.09 -5.63 16.63
CA CYS A 46 10.29 -5.11 17.26
C CYS A 46 11.36 -6.20 17.40
N LYS A 47 12.60 -5.78 17.61
CA LYS A 47 13.63 -6.59 18.24
C LYS A 47 13.32 -6.69 19.73
N TYR A 48 13.28 -7.91 20.24
CA TYR A 48 13.05 -8.18 21.65
C TYR A 48 14.37 -8.59 22.29
N ILE A 49 14.72 -7.94 23.41
CA ILE A 49 15.99 -8.22 24.11
C ILE A 49 15.77 -9.12 25.34
N ASP A 50 14.54 -9.25 25.85
CA ASP A 50 14.27 -10.08 27.03
C ASP A 50 13.93 -11.53 26.63
N ALA A 51 14.18 -12.55 27.45
CA ALA A 51 14.05 -13.95 26.99
C ALA A 51 12.63 -14.57 27.14
N LYS A 52 11.64 -13.84 27.67
CA LYS A 52 10.44 -14.44 28.29
C LYS A 52 9.14 -14.40 27.47
N MET A 53 9.08 -13.72 26.33
CA MET A 53 7.85 -13.61 25.54
C MET A 53 7.83 -14.60 24.38
N GLN A 54 6.70 -15.29 24.19
CA GLN A 54 6.49 -16.16 23.03
C GLN A 54 6.07 -15.34 21.81
N PRO A 55 6.79 -15.45 20.67
CA PRO A 55 6.40 -14.77 19.45
C PRO A 55 5.18 -15.44 18.81
N LEU A 56 4.29 -14.63 18.24
CA LEU A 56 3.21 -15.05 17.37
C LEU A 56 3.60 -14.81 15.91
N LYS A 57 2.88 -15.40 14.95
CA LYS A 57 3.21 -15.30 13.52
C LYS A 57 2.05 -14.79 12.68
N ALA A 58 2.30 -13.77 11.87
CA ALA A 58 1.33 -13.20 10.93
C ALA A 58 2.00 -12.86 9.59
N TYR A 59 1.23 -12.68 8.53
CA TYR A 59 1.79 -12.14 7.28
C TYR A 59 2.07 -10.65 7.44
N ILE A 60 3.12 -10.15 6.78
CA ILE A 60 3.37 -8.71 6.73
C ILE A 60 2.50 -8.11 5.63
N SER A 61 1.84 -6.99 5.91
CA SER A 61 1.18 -6.14 4.91
C SER A 61 1.87 -4.77 4.86
N GLY A 62 2.38 -4.38 3.70
CA GLY A 62 3.30 -3.24 3.57
C GLY A 62 4.61 -3.47 4.33
N ASN A 63 5.11 -2.44 5.03
CA ASN A 63 6.37 -2.52 5.79
C ASN A 63 6.21 -2.40 7.31
N ARG A 64 4.99 -2.10 7.79
CA ARG A 64 4.71 -1.79 9.19
C ARG A 64 3.37 -2.31 9.69
N SER A 65 2.75 -3.25 8.96
CA SER A 65 1.45 -3.81 9.30
C SER A 65 1.52 -5.32 9.25
N MET A 66 0.67 -5.97 10.03
CA MET A 66 0.47 -7.41 9.96
C MET A 66 -0.95 -7.74 9.54
N VAL A 67 -1.14 -8.92 8.97
CA VAL A 67 -2.44 -9.46 8.60
C VAL A 67 -2.48 -10.97 8.80
N PHE A 68 -3.61 -11.49 9.29
CA PHE A 68 -3.83 -12.92 9.43
C PHE A 68 -5.34 -13.26 9.32
N PRO A 69 -5.69 -14.50 8.93
CA PRO A 69 -7.09 -14.88 8.78
C PRO A 69 -7.79 -14.88 10.14
N SER A 70 -8.97 -14.28 10.22
CA SER A 70 -9.84 -14.24 11.41
C SER A 70 -11.28 -14.46 10.96
N ASP A 71 -11.86 -15.59 11.35
CA ASP A 71 -13.20 -16.02 10.94
C ASP A 71 -13.42 -15.99 9.41
N SER A 72 -14.31 -15.13 8.92
CA SER A 72 -14.64 -14.96 7.50
C SER A 72 -13.89 -13.81 6.83
N ALA A 73 -12.96 -13.17 7.53
CA ALA A 73 -12.22 -11.99 7.07
C ALA A 73 -10.73 -12.06 7.43
N TRP A 74 -10.02 -10.96 7.23
CA TRP A 74 -8.63 -10.80 7.62
C TRP A 74 -8.51 -9.72 8.68
N PHE A 75 -7.98 -10.07 9.85
CA PHE A 75 -7.63 -9.06 10.84
C PHE A 75 -6.31 -8.40 10.43
N LYS A 76 -6.27 -7.07 10.47
CA LYS A 76 -5.09 -6.27 10.18
C LYS A 76 -4.81 -5.28 11.28
N ALA A 77 -3.54 -5.19 11.65
CA ALA A 77 -3.03 -4.14 12.53
C ALA A 77 -1.97 -3.32 11.78
N LYS A 78 -2.18 -2.01 11.70
CA LYS A 78 -1.39 -1.07 10.91
C LYS A 78 -0.52 -0.21 11.81
N SER A 79 0.70 0.07 11.38
CA SER A 79 1.65 0.91 12.12
C SER A 79 2.05 0.30 13.47
N ILE A 80 2.39 -0.99 13.46
CA ILE A 80 2.75 -1.75 14.66
C ILE A 80 4.28 -1.88 14.84
N GLY A 81 5.08 -1.04 14.20
CA GLY A 81 6.54 -1.14 14.20
C GLY A 81 7.10 -1.69 12.89
N ILE A 82 8.40 -2.02 12.87
CA ILE A 82 9.11 -2.51 11.68
C ILE A 82 9.76 -3.87 12.01
N PRO A 83 9.47 -4.92 11.23
CA PRO A 83 9.85 -6.29 11.62
C PRO A 83 11.33 -6.62 11.42
N PHE A 84 12.05 -5.86 10.61
CA PHE A 84 13.41 -6.24 10.18
C PHE A 84 14.37 -5.06 10.12
N GLY A 85 15.66 -5.40 10.02
CA GLY A 85 16.73 -4.44 9.75
C GLY A 85 17.24 -3.72 10.99
N ARG A 86 18.22 -2.84 10.80
CA ARG A 86 18.83 -2.07 11.90
C ARG A 86 17.88 -1.04 12.50
N SER A 87 16.90 -0.59 11.73
CA SER A 87 15.91 0.41 12.13
C SER A 87 14.63 -0.17 12.75
N SER A 88 14.57 -1.49 12.97
CA SER A 88 13.49 -2.12 13.72
C SER A 88 13.45 -1.56 15.16
N PRO A 89 12.27 -1.19 15.70
CA PRO A 89 12.13 -0.77 17.09
C PRO A 89 12.67 -1.83 18.05
N THR A 90 13.15 -1.41 19.21
CA THR A 90 13.64 -2.32 20.26
C THR A 90 12.70 -2.28 21.44
N TYR A 91 12.22 -3.43 21.91
CA TYR A 91 11.49 -3.51 23.18
C TYR A 91 12.39 -4.08 24.28
N LYS A 92 12.49 -3.35 25.39
CA LYS A 92 13.27 -3.74 26.57
C LYS A 92 12.69 -3.10 27.83
N ASP A 93 12.56 -3.86 28.92
CA ASP A 93 12.12 -3.35 30.24
C ASP A 93 10.78 -2.57 30.20
N GLY A 94 9.82 -3.04 29.39
CA GLY A 94 8.51 -2.39 29.25
C GLY A 94 8.50 -1.12 28.39
N LYS A 95 9.60 -0.81 27.71
CA LYS A 95 9.78 0.40 26.89
C LYS A 95 10.04 0.03 25.43
N LEU A 96 9.39 0.76 24.52
CA LEU A 96 9.64 0.70 23.09
C LEU A 96 10.60 1.83 22.69
N TYR A 97 11.75 1.49 22.13
CA TYR A 97 12.73 2.44 21.62
C TYR A 97 12.66 2.51 20.09
N THR A 98 12.49 3.70 19.54
CA THR A 98 12.43 3.95 18.09
C THR A 98 12.90 5.37 17.74
N PHE A 99 12.67 5.84 16.52
CA PHE A 99 13.13 7.15 16.06
C PHE A 99 11.95 8.07 15.77
N PHE A 100 12.18 9.36 15.91
CA PHE A 100 11.25 10.39 15.46
C PHE A 100 11.94 11.22 14.37
N LEU A 101 11.32 11.34 13.21
CA LEU A 101 11.90 12.06 12.08
C LEU A 101 11.31 13.47 11.99
N THR A 102 12.12 14.48 12.23
CA THR A 102 11.66 15.87 12.40
C THR A 102 11.30 16.56 11.10
N ASN A 103 11.93 16.17 9.98
CA ASN A 103 11.70 16.72 8.65
C ASN A 103 11.02 15.71 7.71
N ALA A 104 10.32 14.73 8.26
CA ALA A 104 9.54 13.79 7.48
C ALA A 104 8.11 13.69 8.02
N SER A 105 7.14 13.84 7.13
CA SER A 105 5.73 13.63 7.43
C SER A 105 5.18 12.40 6.72
N ILE A 106 4.15 11.80 7.30
CA ILE A 106 3.23 10.89 6.60
C ILE A 106 1.87 11.57 6.70
N GLY A 107 1.26 11.95 5.58
CA GLY A 107 0.05 12.78 5.63
C GLY A 107 0.31 14.14 6.29
N SER A 108 -0.45 14.44 7.34
CA SER A 108 -0.37 15.70 8.09
C SER A 108 0.45 15.63 9.39
N GLY A 109 0.93 14.45 9.80
CA GLY A 109 1.59 14.25 11.09
C GLY A 109 3.11 14.10 11.01
N SER A 110 3.74 14.09 12.17
CA SER A 110 5.17 13.81 12.34
C SER A 110 5.44 12.31 12.30
N LEU A 111 6.63 11.91 11.86
CA LEU A 111 6.93 10.49 11.64
C LEU A 111 7.60 9.84 12.85
N ILE A 112 6.81 9.12 13.65
CA ILE A 112 7.31 8.12 14.61
C ILE A 112 7.65 6.84 13.83
N TRP A 113 8.93 6.50 13.74
CA TRP A 113 9.41 5.41 12.90
C TRP A 113 8.78 4.06 13.30
N GLY A 114 7.98 3.51 12.38
CA GLY A 114 7.24 2.26 12.56
C GLY A 114 5.81 2.40 13.10
N PHE A 115 5.45 3.56 13.66
CA PHE A 115 4.16 3.81 14.30
C PHE A 115 3.42 4.97 13.60
N THR A 116 2.20 5.28 14.04
CA THR A 116 1.45 6.49 13.63
C THR A 116 1.17 7.35 14.85
N GLU A 117 0.91 8.64 14.68
CA GLU A 117 0.50 9.48 15.80
C GLU A 117 -0.93 9.13 16.25
N VAL A 118 -1.24 9.37 17.53
CA VAL A 118 -2.58 9.13 18.09
C VAL A 118 -3.65 9.91 17.31
N LYS A 119 -3.36 11.17 16.93
CA LYS A 119 -4.29 12.01 16.15
C LYS A 119 -4.56 11.45 14.75
N GLU A 120 -3.55 10.90 14.09
CA GLU A 120 -3.70 10.28 12.77
C GLU A 120 -4.52 9.00 12.84
N ALA A 121 -4.25 8.15 13.84
CA ALA A 121 -5.03 6.93 14.07
C ALA A 121 -6.51 7.25 14.36
N LEU A 122 -6.77 8.27 15.18
CA LEU A 122 -8.13 8.76 15.43
C LEU A 122 -8.81 9.25 14.15
N ASN A 123 -8.09 10.00 13.31
CA ASN A 123 -8.62 10.45 12.02
C ASN A 123 -8.94 9.27 11.09
N GLU A 124 -8.04 8.29 10.99
CA GLU A 124 -8.25 7.10 10.16
C GLU A 124 -9.49 6.32 10.63
N VAL A 125 -9.60 6.02 11.92
CA VAL A 125 -10.76 5.30 12.49
C VAL A 125 -12.06 6.10 12.28
N LYS A 126 -12.04 7.42 12.48
CA LYS A 126 -13.19 8.30 12.25
C LYS A 126 -13.72 8.19 10.82
N TRP A 127 -12.83 8.29 9.82
CA TRP A 127 -13.23 8.27 8.41
C TRP A 127 -13.63 6.89 7.94
N MET A 128 -12.96 5.83 8.39
CA MET A 128 -13.38 4.45 8.15
C MET A 128 -14.80 4.21 8.69
N LYS A 129 -15.08 4.68 9.91
CA LYS A 129 -16.40 4.56 10.53
C LYS A 129 -17.46 5.30 9.72
N LYS A 130 -17.23 6.58 9.39
CA LYS A 130 -18.16 7.38 8.59
C LYS A 130 -18.45 6.75 7.23
N ALA A 131 -17.42 6.28 6.53
CA ALA A 131 -17.59 5.65 5.22
C ALA A 131 -18.36 4.32 5.33
N LYS A 132 -18.14 3.56 6.42
CA LYS A 132 -18.88 2.31 6.69
C LYS A 132 -20.35 2.55 7.00
N GLU A 133 -20.68 3.60 7.76
CA GLU A 133 -22.06 4.01 8.06
C GLU A 133 -22.85 4.43 6.80
N LEU A 134 -22.14 4.87 5.76
CA LEU A 134 -22.69 5.22 4.45
C LEU A 134 -22.75 4.03 3.47
N ASP A 135 -22.50 2.81 3.95
CA ASP A 135 -22.44 1.57 3.16
C ASP A 135 -21.47 1.64 1.95
N LEU A 136 -20.38 2.43 2.10
CA LEU A 136 -19.36 2.52 1.08
C LEU A 136 -18.47 1.26 1.07
N ARG A 137 -17.82 1.01 -0.07
CA ARG A 137 -16.86 -0.10 -0.24
C ARG A 137 -15.55 0.20 0.49
N VAL A 138 -15.55 -0.05 1.79
CA VAL A 138 -14.43 0.24 2.69
C VAL A 138 -14.04 -0.95 3.56
N THR A 139 -12.84 -0.90 4.14
CA THR A 139 -12.44 -1.82 5.21
C THR A 139 -13.17 -1.50 6.50
N GLU A 140 -13.47 -2.53 7.30
CA GLU A 140 -14.27 -2.36 8.51
C GLU A 140 -13.36 -1.95 9.69
N PRO A 141 -13.61 -0.80 10.35
CA PRO A 141 -12.80 -0.38 11.48
C PRO A 141 -13.11 -1.22 12.72
N VAL A 142 -12.07 -1.78 13.34
CA VAL A 142 -12.16 -2.48 14.63
C VAL A 142 -11.85 -1.52 15.78
N GLY A 143 -10.89 -0.62 15.59
CA GLY A 143 -10.49 0.37 16.59
C GLY A 143 -9.04 0.77 16.45
N MET A 144 -8.43 1.19 17.55
CA MET A 144 -7.01 1.54 17.61
C MET A 144 -6.36 1.11 18.92
N GLY A 145 -5.03 1.01 18.90
CA GLY A 145 -4.18 0.79 20.06
C GLY A 145 -3.27 1.98 20.29
N ILE A 146 -2.95 2.26 21.56
CA ILE A 146 -2.04 3.33 21.97
C ILE A 146 -0.90 2.73 22.79
N TYR A 147 0.33 2.93 22.30
CA TYR A 147 1.56 2.59 23.00
C TYR A 147 1.99 3.80 23.84
N GLU A 148 1.86 3.69 25.16
CA GLU A 148 2.12 4.79 26.09
C GLU A 148 3.60 4.98 26.44
N ASN A 149 4.44 3.96 26.20
CA ASN A 149 5.85 3.93 26.60
C ASN A 149 6.80 3.84 25.40
N ILE A 150 6.61 4.72 24.41
CA ILE A 150 7.58 4.90 23.33
C ILE A 150 8.64 5.93 23.73
N PHE A 151 9.89 5.62 23.49
CA PHE A 151 11.06 6.46 23.74
C PHE A 151 11.77 6.68 22.41
N VAL A 152 11.92 7.95 22.03
CA VAL A 152 12.45 8.33 20.72
C VAL A 152 13.72 9.16 20.83
N ILE A 153 14.61 8.97 19.87
CA ILE A 153 15.67 9.92 19.53
C ILE A 153 15.26 10.60 18.24
N ASP A 154 15.44 11.91 18.20
CA ASP A 154 15.12 12.74 17.04
C ASP A 154 16.25 12.66 16.01
N LEU A 155 15.88 12.42 14.76
CA LEU A 155 16.75 12.45 13.58
C LEU A 155 16.08 13.27 12.49
N LYS A 156 16.84 13.80 11.55
CA LYS A 156 16.28 14.72 10.56
C LYS A 156 15.30 14.02 9.63
N ASP A 157 15.75 12.96 8.98
CA ASP A 157 15.01 12.27 7.92
C ASP A 157 15.47 10.80 7.79
N ARG A 158 14.95 10.10 6.77
CA ARG A 158 15.29 8.69 6.52
C ARG A 158 16.77 8.51 6.17
N SER A 159 17.36 9.45 5.42
CA SER A 159 18.78 9.37 5.01
C SER A 159 19.68 9.46 6.24
N ASP A 160 19.36 10.39 7.13
CA ASP A 160 20.05 10.56 8.42
C ASP A 160 19.92 9.31 9.29
N LEU A 161 18.70 8.77 9.44
CA LEU A 161 18.44 7.52 10.15
C LEU A 161 19.31 6.36 9.67
N PHE A 162 19.31 6.07 8.37
CA PHE A 162 20.08 4.94 7.85
C PHE A 162 21.58 5.19 7.84
N SER A 163 22.03 6.43 7.68
CA SER A 163 23.44 6.81 7.78
C SER A 163 23.97 6.63 9.20
N TYR A 164 23.20 7.06 10.19
CA TYR A 164 23.48 6.86 11.61
C TYR A 164 23.55 5.36 11.95
N LEU A 165 22.50 4.60 11.64
CA LEU A 165 22.43 3.16 11.93
C LEU A 165 23.49 2.30 11.21
N LYS A 166 24.08 2.80 10.12
CA LYS A 166 25.19 2.11 9.45
C LYS A 166 26.46 2.13 10.31
N ARG A 167 26.66 3.19 11.09
CA ARG A 167 27.89 3.48 11.85
C ARG A 167 27.77 3.19 13.35
N THR A 168 26.57 2.91 13.86
CA THR A 168 26.32 2.73 15.29
C THR A 168 26.06 1.26 15.62
N SER A 169 26.72 0.75 16.67
CA SER A 169 26.45 -0.59 17.21
C SER A 169 25.11 -0.61 17.96
N LEU A 170 24.56 -1.81 18.23
CA LEU A 170 23.34 -1.90 19.04
C LEU A 170 23.59 -1.38 20.47
N GLU A 171 24.76 -1.64 21.03
CA GLU A 171 25.15 -1.19 22.36
C GLU A 171 25.19 0.34 22.44
N ASP A 172 25.89 0.99 21.50
CA ASP A 172 25.97 2.45 21.43
C ASP A 172 24.60 3.09 21.22
N LEU A 173 23.76 2.47 20.38
CA LEU A 173 22.40 2.92 20.14
C LEU A 173 21.56 2.87 21.43
N MET A 174 21.64 1.75 22.18
CA MET A 174 20.92 1.61 23.44
C MET A 174 21.45 2.56 24.51
N ASN A 175 22.75 2.80 24.57
CA ASN A 175 23.37 3.79 25.46
C ASN A 175 22.86 5.20 25.15
N ARG A 176 22.74 5.55 23.86
CA ARG A 176 22.16 6.83 23.45
C ARG A 176 20.69 6.94 23.83
N PHE A 177 19.89 5.89 23.63
CA PHE A 177 18.50 5.87 24.06
C PHE A 177 18.36 6.12 25.57
N HIS A 178 19.24 5.55 26.40
CA HIS A 178 19.21 5.79 27.84
C HIS A 178 19.54 7.24 28.24
N LYS A 179 20.40 7.92 27.46
CA LYS A 179 20.85 9.28 27.77
C LYS A 179 19.95 10.38 27.20
N GLU A 180 19.44 10.18 25.99
CA GLU A 180 18.85 11.25 25.17
C GLU A 180 17.38 11.04 24.84
N ALA A 181 16.82 9.83 25.06
CA ALA A 181 15.48 9.56 24.56
C ALA A 181 14.41 10.33 25.33
N ARG A 182 13.51 10.97 24.58
CA ARG A 182 12.29 11.56 25.13
C ARG A 182 11.14 10.57 25.03
N LYS A 183 10.26 10.58 26.03
CA LYS A 183 9.03 9.80 26.02
C LYS A 183 8.01 10.43 25.05
N THR A 184 7.29 9.59 24.32
CA THR A 184 6.17 9.97 23.45
C THR A 184 5.14 8.83 23.42
N GLU A 185 3.96 9.13 22.89
CA GLU A 185 2.96 8.14 22.54
C GLU A 185 3.00 7.84 21.05
N GLY A 186 2.60 6.63 20.68
CA GLY A 186 2.30 6.26 19.29
C GLY A 186 1.07 5.36 19.26
N ALA A 187 0.51 5.17 18.07
CA ALA A 187 -0.70 4.38 17.89
C ALA A 187 -0.56 3.37 16.76
N CYS A 188 -1.50 2.43 16.74
CA CYS A 188 -1.77 1.51 15.65
C CYS A 188 -3.28 1.46 15.37
N VAL A 189 -3.67 1.13 14.15
CA VAL A 189 -5.07 1.03 13.73
C VAL A 189 -5.42 -0.43 13.45
N PHE A 190 -6.59 -0.86 13.90
CA PHE A 190 -7.12 -2.20 13.69
C PHE A 190 -8.30 -2.16 12.72
N CYS A 191 -8.28 -3.07 11.74
CA CYS A 191 -9.39 -3.23 10.82
C CYS A 191 -9.59 -4.69 10.41
N TRP A 192 -10.80 -4.98 9.97
CA TRP A 192 -11.12 -6.18 9.22
C TRP A 192 -11.14 -5.85 7.73
N GLU A 193 -10.32 -6.58 6.98
CA GLU A 193 -10.24 -6.46 5.54
C GLU A 193 -10.83 -7.72 4.89
N PRO A 194 -11.59 -7.60 3.78
CA PRO A 194 -12.09 -8.75 3.04
C PRO A 194 -10.95 -9.54 2.35
N THR A 195 -9.82 -8.88 2.13
CA THR A 195 -8.60 -9.36 1.48
C THR A 195 -7.49 -8.37 1.80
N ASP A 196 -6.22 -8.77 1.71
CA ASP A 196 -5.09 -7.85 1.78
C ASP A 196 -4.44 -7.64 0.40
N ILE A 197 -4.95 -8.26 -0.67
CA ILE A 197 -4.45 -8.10 -2.04
C ILE A 197 -4.72 -6.68 -2.53
N ARG A 198 -3.68 -5.93 -2.92
CA ARG A 198 -3.82 -4.57 -3.46
C ARG A 198 -3.87 -4.56 -4.98
N VAL A 199 -4.56 -3.58 -5.56
CA VAL A 199 -4.74 -3.47 -7.03
C VAL A 199 -3.39 -3.28 -7.74
N ASP A 200 -2.48 -2.47 -7.20
CA ASP A 200 -1.14 -2.27 -7.77
C ASP A 200 -0.36 -3.58 -7.90
N GLU A 201 -0.50 -4.47 -6.92
CA GLU A 201 0.15 -5.79 -6.94
C GLU A 201 -0.30 -6.66 -8.11
N ILE A 202 -1.56 -6.53 -8.51
CA ILE A 202 -2.14 -7.22 -9.66
C ILE A 202 -1.65 -6.61 -10.97
N LEU A 203 -1.53 -5.28 -11.02
CA LEU A 203 -1.12 -4.56 -12.22
C LEU A 203 0.30 -4.91 -12.68
N TYR A 204 1.21 -5.29 -11.77
CA TYR A 204 2.57 -5.72 -12.16
C TYR A 204 2.59 -6.88 -13.17
N ALA A 205 1.61 -7.79 -13.12
CA ALA A 205 1.51 -8.87 -14.09
C ALA A 205 1.25 -8.35 -15.52
N PHE A 206 0.46 -7.27 -15.63
CA PHE A 206 0.08 -6.65 -16.90
C PHE A 206 1.13 -5.66 -17.41
N SER A 207 2.11 -5.30 -16.58
CA SER A 207 3.27 -4.48 -16.98
C SER A 207 4.30 -5.23 -17.82
N ILE A 208 4.18 -6.57 -17.92
CA ILE A 208 5.11 -7.41 -18.68
C ILE A 208 4.79 -7.31 -20.18
N PRO A 209 5.76 -6.95 -21.04
CA PRO A 209 5.56 -6.92 -22.48
C PRO A 209 5.03 -8.25 -23.03
N GLY A 210 3.98 -8.24 -23.86
CA GLY A 210 3.48 -9.43 -24.54
C GLY A 210 2.70 -10.40 -23.65
N ILE A 211 2.42 -10.05 -22.39
CA ILE A 211 1.65 -10.89 -21.47
C ILE A 211 0.23 -11.17 -21.95
N GLU A 212 -0.34 -10.28 -22.77
CA GLU A 212 -1.63 -10.45 -23.41
C GLU A 212 -1.68 -11.68 -24.33
N ASN A 213 -0.54 -12.15 -24.84
CA ASN A 213 -0.46 -13.38 -25.64
C ASN A 213 -0.55 -14.64 -24.76
N ILE A 214 -0.24 -14.53 -23.48
CA ILE A 214 -0.30 -15.63 -22.50
C ILE A 214 -1.67 -15.66 -21.82
N LEU A 215 -2.22 -14.49 -21.49
CA LEU A 215 -3.46 -14.35 -20.74
C LEU A 215 -4.72 -14.26 -21.63
N GLY A 216 -4.55 -13.90 -22.91
CA GLY A 216 -5.63 -13.55 -23.81
C GLY A 216 -5.84 -12.04 -23.85
N ARG A 217 -5.78 -11.43 -25.04
CA ARG A 217 -5.81 -9.97 -25.20
C ARG A 217 -7.12 -9.35 -24.74
N ASP A 218 -8.25 -9.90 -25.17
CA ASP A 218 -9.56 -9.38 -24.79
C ASP A 218 -9.84 -9.63 -23.30
N ASP A 219 -9.52 -10.83 -22.77
CA ASP A 219 -9.59 -11.15 -21.33
C ASP A 219 -8.81 -10.11 -20.48
N CYS A 220 -7.58 -9.76 -20.88
CA CYS A 220 -6.78 -8.72 -20.22
C CYS A 220 -7.47 -7.36 -20.25
N ARG A 221 -7.91 -6.92 -21.43
CA ARG A 221 -8.52 -5.61 -21.62
C ARG A 221 -9.79 -5.47 -20.79
N ASP A 222 -10.66 -6.48 -20.83
CA ASP A 222 -11.96 -6.46 -20.16
C ASP A 222 -11.78 -6.54 -18.64
N TYR A 223 -10.84 -7.36 -18.17
CA TYR A 223 -10.48 -7.39 -16.74
C TYR A 223 -9.91 -6.06 -16.25
N LEU A 224 -9.00 -5.42 -17.00
CA LEU A 224 -8.44 -4.12 -16.62
C LEU A 224 -9.48 -3.00 -16.66
N LYS A 225 -10.42 -3.01 -17.62
CA LYS A 225 -11.57 -2.09 -17.64
C LYS A 225 -12.47 -2.28 -16.42
N TRP A 226 -12.77 -3.52 -16.05
CA TRP A 226 -13.53 -3.84 -14.83
C TRP A 226 -12.80 -3.34 -13.58
N LEU A 227 -11.51 -3.64 -13.46
CA LEU A 227 -10.69 -3.28 -12.30
C LEU A 227 -10.59 -1.77 -12.14
N GLY A 228 -10.27 -1.06 -13.22
CA GLY A 228 -10.20 0.40 -13.26
C GLY A 228 -11.54 1.05 -12.93
N SER A 229 -12.63 0.58 -13.56
CA SER A 229 -13.97 1.14 -13.30
C SER A 229 -14.47 0.87 -11.89
N SER A 230 -14.14 -0.27 -11.30
CA SER A 230 -14.44 -0.54 -9.88
C SER A 230 -13.71 0.44 -8.96
N CYS A 231 -12.43 0.71 -9.21
CA CYS A 231 -11.66 1.70 -8.45
C CYS A 231 -12.20 3.13 -8.60
N GLY A 232 -12.44 3.57 -9.85
CA GLY A 232 -13.00 4.90 -10.13
C GLY A 232 -14.40 5.09 -9.57
N TYR A 233 -15.26 4.06 -9.63
CA TYR A 233 -16.60 4.09 -9.06
C TYR A 233 -16.56 4.20 -7.54
N ASN A 234 -15.71 3.42 -6.87
CA ASN A 234 -15.55 3.52 -5.42
C ASN A 234 -15.07 4.91 -4.98
N LEU A 235 -14.11 5.50 -5.69
CA LEU A 235 -13.66 6.88 -5.41
C LEU A 235 -14.80 7.89 -5.61
N ARG A 236 -15.59 7.73 -6.68
CA ARG A 236 -16.74 8.61 -6.94
C ARG A 236 -17.78 8.53 -5.84
N LEU A 237 -18.09 7.35 -5.32
CA LEU A 237 -19.02 7.19 -4.21
C LEU A 237 -18.56 7.94 -2.95
N HIS A 238 -17.26 7.97 -2.66
CA HIS A 238 -16.71 8.76 -1.55
C HIS A 238 -16.92 10.25 -1.78
N HIS A 239 -16.58 10.73 -2.99
CA HIS A 239 -16.74 12.15 -3.34
C HIS A 239 -18.20 12.61 -3.32
N ASP A 240 -19.13 11.75 -3.75
CA ASP A 240 -20.57 12.01 -3.70
C ASP A 240 -21.10 12.13 -2.26
N ASN A 241 -20.42 11.50 -1.31
CA ASN A 241 -20.72 11.58 0.12
C ASN A 241 -19.83 12.58 0.87
N CYS A 242 -19.23 13.53 0.16
CA CYS A 242 -18.37 14.59 0.70
C CYS A 242 -17.13 14.08 1.46
N ILE A 243 -16.58 12.92 1.05
CA ILE A 243 -15.34 12.34 1.59
C ILE A 243 -14.24 12.46 0.54
N MET A 244 -13.15 13.17 0.83
CA MET A 244 -11.88 13.05 0.10
C MET A 244 -11.11 11.88 0.69
N HIS A 245 -10.55 11.01 -0.15
CA HIS A 245 -9.83 9.84 0.34
C HIS A 245 -8.45 10.21 0.92
N GLY A 246 -7.79 11.22 0.35
CA GLY A 246 -6.63 11.83 0.98
C GLY A 246 -5.65 12.51 0.03
N THR A 247 -6.12 13.42 -0.82
CA THR A 247 -5.26 14.38 -1.53
C THR A 247 -5.27 15.73 -0.84
N VAL A 248 -4.09 16.19 -0.45
CA VAL A 248 -3.87 17.49 0.19
C VAL A 248 -2.76 18.24 -0.54
N GLN A 249 -2.93 19.55 -0.68
CA GLN A 249 -1.89 20.42 -1.22
C GLN A 249 -0.82 20.67 -0.14
N VAL A 250 0.44 20.47 -0.49
CA VAL A 250 1.59 20.68 0.39
C VAL A 250 2.61 21.54 -0.35
N GLY A 251 2.66 22.84 0.00
CA GLY A 251 3.46 23.82 -0.74
C GLY A 251 3.04 23.88 -2.22
N PRO A 252 3.98 23.79 -3.18
CA PRO A 252 3.66 23.79 -4.61
C PRO A 252 3.16 22.43 -5.14
N GLY A 253 3.21 21.36 -4.32
CA GLY A 253 2.87 20.00 -4.73
C GLY A 253 1.64 19.42 -4.03
N PHE A 254 1.43 18.11 -4.22
CA PHE A 254 0.35 17.35 -3.58
C PHE A 254 0.91 16.11 -2.89
N MET A 255 0.32 15.75 -1.75
CA MET A 255 0.45 14.44 -1.14
C MET A 255 -0.88 13.71 -1.30
N THR A 256 -0.86 12.44 -1.69
CA THR A 256 -2.09 11.72 -2.05
C THR A 256 -2.10 10.28 -1.54
N ASN A 257 -3.24 9.86 -0.97
CA ASN A 257 -3.62 8.46 -0.79
C ASN A 257 -4.47 7.92 -1.95
N SER A 258 -4.86 8.76 -2.90
CA SER A 258 -5.67 8.35 -4.06
C SER A 258 -4.78 7.72 -5.11
N HIS A 259 -4.41 6.47 -4.86
CA HIS A 259 -3.58 5.67 -5.74
C HIS A 259 -3.99 4.20 -5.65
N VAL A 260 -3.77 3.43 -6.72
CA VAL A 260 -4.24 2.04 -6.85
C VAL A 260 -3.74 1.13 -5.73
N ALA A 261 -2.61 1.42 -5.09
CA ALA A 261 -2.15 0.63 -3.96
C ALA A 261 -3.08 0.73 -2.73
N ASN A 262 -3.93 1.75 -2.61
CA ASN A 262 -4.90 1.88 -1.51
C ASN A 262 -6.29 1.34 -1.88
N HIS A 263 -6.37 0.61 -2.99
CA HIS A 263 -7.52 -0.21 -3.35
C HIS A 263 -7.19 -1.69 -3.12
N LEU A 264 -8.05 -2.37 -2.37
CA LEU A 264 -8.02 -3.81 -2.19
C LEU A 264 -8.86 -4.49 -3.28
N VAL A 265 -8.44 -5.66 -3.73
CA VAL A 265 -9.15 -6.45 -4.75
C VAL A 265 -9.43 -7.86 -4.26
N GLY A 266 -10.69 -8.26 -4.37
CA GLY A 266 -11.15 -9.62 -4.13
C GLY A 266 -11.57 -10.29 -5.42
N GLU A 267 -12.19 -11.46 -5.28
CA GLU A 267 -12.62 -12.26 -6.43
C GLU A 267 -13.66 -11.58 -7.32
N GLU A 268 -14.48 -10.67 -6.78
CA GLU A 268 -15.63 -10.09 -7.49
C GLU A 268 -15.76 -8.56 -7.37
N THR A 269 -15.00 -7.92 -6.48
CA THR A 269 -15.15 -6.49 -6.19
C THR A 269 -13.88 -5.88 -5.59
N THR A 270 -13.88 -4.57 -5.37
CA THR A 270 -12.78 -3.79 -4.79
C THR A 270 -13.25 -2.92 -3.63
N TRP A 271 -12.32 -2.52 -2.77
CA TRP A 271 -12.56 -1.67 -1.59
C TRP A 271 -11.46 -0.63 -1.42
N ILE A 272 -11.77 0.50 -0.78
CA ILE A 272 -10.78 1.52 -0.43
C ILE A 272 -10.30 1.30 1.01
N THR A 273 -8.99 1.46 1.24
CA THR A 273 -8.32 1.41 2.56
C THR A 273 -7.43 2.64 2.77
N ASP A 274 -6.73 2.72 3.91
CA ASP A 274 -5.77 3.78 4.25
C ASP A 274 -6.40 5.20 4.34
N TYR A 275 -7.21 5.46 5.37
CA TYR A 275 -7.96 6.72 5.58
C TYR A 275 -7.24 7.77 6.45
N HIS A 276 -5.97 7.57 6.79
CA HIS A 276 -5.23 8.50 7.66
C HIS A 276 -5.16 9.95 7.13
N MET A 277 -5.19 10.14 5.79
CA MET A 277 -5.26 11.47 5.15
C MET A 277 -6.67 11.88 4.72
N ALA A 278 -7.69 11.06 5.00
CA ALA A 278 -9.05 11.35 4.58
C ALA A 278 -9.58 12.62 5.26
N GLY A 279 -10.50 13.28 4.57
CA GLY A 279 -11.03 14.57 4.96
C GLY A 279 -12.36 14.89 4.28
N GLU A 280 -12.93 16.03 4.61
CA GLU A 280 -14.09 16.54 3.88
C GLU A 280 -13.68 17.04 2.50
N VAL A 281 -14.56 16.85 1.52
CA VAL A 281 -14.47 17.52 0.23
C VAL A 281 -14.55 19.03 0.44
N LYS A 282 -13.54 19.74 -0.05
CA LYS A 282 -13.50 21.22 -0.01
C LYS A 282 -13.48 21.87 -1.39
N ASN A 283 -13.03 21.15 -2.42
CA ASN A 283 -12.78 21.71 -3.75
C ASN A 283 -12.93 20.64 -4.85
N GLU A 284 -13.65 20.98 -5.92
CA GLU A 284 -13.79 20.15 -7.12
C GLU A 284 -12.46 19.90 -7.85
N ASP A 285 -11.52 20.84 -7.81
CA ASP A 285 -10.19 20.66 -8.42
C ASP A 285 -9.38 19.60 -7.68
N ILE A 286 -9.52 19.51 -6.35
CA ILE A 286 -8.86 18.47 -5.55
C ILE A 286 -9.49 17.09 -5.85
N LYS A 287 -10.81 17.02 -6.11
CA LYS A 287 -11.44 15.76 -6.56
C LYS A 287 -10.85 15.29 -7.89
N ARG A 288 -10.67 16.21 -8.85
CA ARG A 288 -10.04 15.90 -10.13
C ARG A 288 -8.60 15.45 -9.94
N MET A 289 -7.87 16.07 -9.01
CA MET A 289 -6.53 15.63 -8.64
C MET A 289 -6.52 14.21 -8.07
N GLU A 290 -7.49 13.82 -7.24
CA GLU A 290 -7.60 12.42 -6.76
C GLU A 290 -7.77 11.42 -7.90
N VAL A 291 -8.57 11.76 -8.91
CA VAL A 291 -8.74 10.91 -10.10
C VAL A 291 -7.44 10.85 -10.92
N PHE A 292 -6.80 11.99 -11.13
CA PHE A 292 -5.50 12.05 -11.83
C PHE A 292 -4.46 11.18 -11.13
N CYS A 293 -4.32 11.31 -9.80
CA CYS A 293 -3.42 10.50 -9.00
C CYS A 293 -3.77 9.00 -9.05
N LEU A 294 -5.05 8.64 -9.01
CA LEU A 294 -5.50 7.25 -9.11
C LEU A 294 -5.03 6.58 -10.41
N CYS A 295 -4.95 7.34 -11.51
CA CYS A 295 -4.54 6.81 -12.81
C CYS A 295 -3.05 6.45 -12.91
N HIS A 296 -2.16 7.10 -12.15
CA HIS A 296 -0.71 6.96 -12.39
C HIS A 296 0.16 6.77 -11.13
N VAL A 297 -0.23 7.32 -9.97
CA VAL A 297 0.57 7.19 -8.75
C VAL A 297 0.60 5.72 -8.33
N MET A 298 1.81 5.18 -8.17
CA MET A 298 2.05 3.76 -7.87
C MET A 298 1.39 2.79 -8.86
N ASN A 299 1.07 3.23 -10.07
CA ASN A 299 0.57 2.37 -11.14
C ASN A 299 1.77 1.79 -11.91
N PRO A 300 2.02 0.47 -11.86
CA PRO A 300 3.16 -0.13 -12.56
C PRO A 300 2.94 -0.31 -14.06
N LEU A 301 1.75 0.02 -14.59
CA LEU A 301 1.47 -0.12 -16.02
C LEU A 301 2.32 0.87 -16.84
N PRO A 302 2.86 0.45 -18.00
CA PRO A 302 3.70 1.31 -18.82
C PRO A 302 2.92 2.54 -19.30
N HIS A 303 3.57 3.70 -19.32
CA HIS A 303 3.01 4.97 -19.78
C HIS A 303 1.79 5.49 -19.01
N ALA A 304 1.50 4.98 -17.80
CA ALA A 304 0.34 5.40 -17.00
C ALA A 304 0.33 6.92 -16.75
N GLU A 305 1.47 7.52 -16.40
CA GLU A 305 1.58 8.96 -16.20
C GLU A 305 1.37 9.75 -17.50
N VAL A 306 1.98 9.31 -18.61
CA VAL A 306 1.84 9.99 -19.91
C VAL A 306 0.39 10.00 -20.36
N ILE A 307 -0.31 8.86 -20.24
CA ILE A 307 -1.74 8.74 -20.60
C ILE A 307 -2.60 9.54 -19.63
N ALA A 308 -2.31 9.53 -18.32
CA ALA A 308 -3.04 10.37 -17.38
C ALA A 308 -2.86 11.85 -17.72
N ARG A 309 -1.63 12.31 -17.95
CA ARG A 309 -1.36 13.71 -18.33
C ARG A 309 -2.08 14.10 -19.61
N SER A 310 -2.10 13.26 -20.64
CA SER A 310 -2.79 13.61 -21.90
C SER A 310 -4.30 13.77 -21.75
N ARG A 311 -4.91 13.15 -20.73
CA ARG A 311 -6.36 13.22 -20.47
C ARG A 311 -6.76 14.26 -19.44
N PHE A 312 -5.87 14.56 -18.51
CA PHE A 312 -6.13 15.48 -17.39
C PHE A 312 -5.36 16.80 -17.49
N ALA A 313 -4.48 16.99 -18.49
CA ALA A 313 -3.71 18.23 -18.66
C ALA A 313 -4.64 19.45 -18.89
N ARG A 314 -4.58 20.37 -17.93
CA ARG A 314 -4.75 21.81 -18.14
C ARG A 314 -3.39 22.47 -17.94
N ASP A 315 -3.19 23.64 -18.55
CA ASP A 315 -2.02 24.51 -18.31
C ASP A 315 -1.83 24.90 -16.83
N GLU A 316 -2.82 24.63 -15.97
CA GLU A 316 -2.87 24.95 -14.54
C GLU A 316 -2.46 23.81 -13.60
N PHE A 317 -2.21 22.58 -14.09
CA PHE A 317 -1.73 21.52 -13.19
C PHE A 317 -0.29 21.82 -12.77
N PRO A 318 -0.01 22.04 -11.47
CA PRO A 318 1.34 22.32 -11.00
C PRO A 318 2.27 21.21 -11.48
N ARG A 319 3.43 21.60 -12.00
CA ARG A 319 4.51 20.65 -12.29
C ARG A 319 4.76 19.84 -11.01
N PHE A 320 4.53 18.54 -11.11
CA PHE A 320 4.63 17.56 -10.03
C PHE A 320 6.11 17.37 -9.62
N GLU A 321 6.72 18.39 -9.01
CA GLU A 321 8.13 18.35 -8.58
C GLU A 321 8.31 17.72 -7.19
N LEU A 322 7.22 17.50 -6.44
CA LEU A 322 7.33 17.12 -5.02
C LEU A 322 7.36 15.60 -4.74
N TYR A 323 6.81 14.76 -5.63
CA TYR A 323 6.88 13.29 -5.45
C TYR A 323 8.27 12.73 -5.78
N GLU A 324 9.05 13.45 -6.61
CA GLU A 324 10.46 13.13 -6.89
C GLU A 324 11.40 13.39 -5.70
N LEU A 325 11.00 14.22 -4.72
CA LEU A 325 11.87 14.59 -3.60
C LEU A 325 11.98 13.51 -2.50
N LEU A 326 11.07 12.54 -2.47
CA LEU A 326 11.13 11.41 -1.54
C LEU A 326 11.79 10.16 -2.13
N LEU A 327 12.07 10.14 -3.44
CA LEU A 327 12.70 9.05 -4.18
C LEU A 327 13.46 9.60 -5.41
N SER A 328 14.62 10.24 -5.22
CA SER A 328 15.46 10.75 -6.33
C SER A 328 16.40 9.63 -6.88
N PRO A 329 16.83 9.61 -8.17
CA PRO A 329 17.08 10.79 -9.01
C PRO A 329 16.52 10.85 -10.45
N SER A 330 16.35 12.12 -10.83
CA SER A 330 16.43 12.81 -12.14
C SER A 330 15.24 12.78 -13.11
N TYR A 331 14.45 13.86 -13.03
CA TYR A 331 13.58 14.45 -14.04
C TYR A 331 14.13 14.44 -15.48
N GLU A 332 15.46 14.50 -15.68
CA GLU A 332 16.10 14.47 -17.01
C GLU A 332 15.98 13.12 -17.73
N ALA A 333 15.77 12.02 -17.00
CA ALA A 333 15.47 10.71 -17.59
C ALA A 333 14.01 10.58 -18.07
N ILE A 334 13.11 11.41 -17.50
CA ILE A 334 11.67 11.40 -17.81
C ILE A 334 11.40 12.28 -19.05
N THR A 335 12.10 13.40 -19.18
CA THR A 335 12.00 14.28 -20.36
C THR A 335 12.63 13.69 -21.62
N SER A 336 13.67 12.86 -21.49
CA SER A 336 14.27 12.14 -22.64
C SER A 336 13.41 10.98 -23.19
N LEU A 337 12.34 10.60 -22.50
CA LEU A 337 11.28 9.70 -23.01
C LEU A 337 10.12 10.47 -23.71
N GLY A 338 10.20 11.80 -23.76
CA GLY A 338 9.11 12.72 -24.08
C GLY A 338 8.57 12.72 -25.52
N GLU A 339 9.13 11.98 -26.48
CA GLU A 339 8.61 11.99 -27.87
C GLU A 339 8.49 10.61 -28.53
N ILE A 340 8.92 9.52 -27.88
CA ILE A 340 8.93 8.17 -28.47
C ILE A 340 8.01 7.25 -27.64
N GLY A 341 6.68 7.36 -27.77
CA GLY A 341 5.83 6.47 -26.99
C GLY A 341 4.34 6.38 -27.31
N LEU A 342 3.74 7.36 -27.99
CA LEU A 342 2.27 7.41 -28.18
C LEU A 342 1.71 6.42 -29.22
N ARG A 343 2.53 5.54 -29.80
CA ARG A 343 2.08 4.48 -30.74
C ARG A 343 2.83 3.16 -30.53
N THR A 344 2.84 2.65 -29.30
CA THR A 344 3.23 1.24 -29.11
C THR A 344 2.02 0.41 -28.70
N PRO A 345 1.86 -0.83 -29.20
CA PRO A 345 0.83 -1.78 -28.73
C PRO A 345 0.82 -1.99 -27.21
N LYS A 346 1.89 -1.61 -26.51
CA LYS A 346 2.03 -1.65 -25.04
C LYS A 346 1.12 -0.66 -24.29
N ALA A 347 0.57 0.37 -24.95
CA ALA A 347 -0.34 1.33 -24.33
C ALA A 347 -1.76 0.79 -24.13
N GLY A 348 -2.22 -0.19 -24.91
CA GLY A 348 -3.63 -0.58 -24.95
C GLY A 348 -4.18 -1.16 -23.64
N LEU A 349 -3.36 -1.86 -22.85
CA LEU A 349 -3.77 -2.36 -21.52
C LEU A 349 -3.82 -1.23 -20.49
N THR A 350 -2.89 -0.29 -20.54
CA THR A 350 -2.88 0.90 -19.69
C THR A 350 -4.09 1.79 -19.99
N GLU A 351 -4.37 2.03 -21.28
CA GLU A 351 -5.56 2.75 -21.74
C GLU A 351 -6.84 2.07 -21.25
N ALA A 352 -6.93 0.74 -21.37
CA ALA A 352 -8.09 -0.01 -20.88
C ALA A 352 -8.33 0.19 -19.37
N PHE A 353 -7.27 0.20 -18.57
CA PHE A 353 -7.38 0.46 -17.14
C PHE A 353 -7.84 1.90 -16.83
N ILE A 354 -7.23 2.90 -17.49
CA ILE A 354 -7.54 4.32 -17.29
C ILE A 354 -8.95 4.66 -17.82
N ASP A 355 -9.34 4.12 -18.98
CA ASP A 355 -10.73 4.17 -19.50
C ASP A 355 -11.72 3.60 -18.49
N GLY A 356 -11.33 2.50 -17.84
CA GLY A 356 -12.07 1.93 -16.73
C GLY A 356 -12.27 2.96 -15.63
N ILE A 357 -11.20 3.55 -15.10
CA ILE A 357 -11.27 4.56 -14.02
C ILE A 357 -12.22 5.69 -14.41
N GLU A 358 -12.10 6.22 -15.63
CA GLU A 358 -12.97 7.30 -16.11
C GLU A 358 -14.43 6.88 -16.22
N LEU A 359 -14.71 5.68 -16.73
CA LEU A 359 -16.06 5.13 -16.76
C LEU A 359 -16.65 5.01 -15.34
N GLY A 360 -15.87 4.46 -14.41
CA GLY A 360 -16.24 4.34 -13.00
C GLY A 360 -16.56 5.68 -12.39
N TYR A 361 -15.65 6.64 -12.56
CA TYR A 361 -15.70 7.92 -11.88
C TYR A 361 -16.69 8.91 -12.50
N TYR A 362 -16.58 9.15 -13.82
CA TYR A 362 -17.37 10.18 -14.51
C TYR A 362 -18.74 9.67 -14.94
N LYS A 363 -18.85 8.40 -15.35
CA LYS A 363 -20.12 7.82 -15.79
C LYS A 363 -20.84 7.06 -14.68
N ARG A 364 -20.23 6.90 -13.49
CA ARG A 364 -20.81 6.19 -12.34
C ARG A 364 -21.21 4.75 -12.71
N ARG A 365 -20.36 4.07 -13.48
CA ARG A 365 -20.63 2.72 -13.98
C ARG A 365 -19.45 1.80 -13.79
N ILE A 366 -19.70 0.62 -13.25
CA ILE A 366 -18.74 -0.48 -13.24
C ILE A 366 -18.89 -1.23 -14.58
N PHE A 367 -17.76 -1.45 -15.26
CA PHE A 367 -17.72 -2.30 -16.45
C PHE A 367 -17.82 -3.76 -16.00
N GLU A 368 -18.98 -4.38 -16.18
CA GLU A 368 -19.20 -5.75 -15.73
C GLU A 368 -18.64 -6.78 -16.71
N VAL A 369 -17.99 -7.79 -16.14
CA VAL A 369 -17.47 -8.98 -16.83
C VAL A 369 -17.89 -10.22 -16.05
N GLU A 370 -17.80 -11.40 -16.68
CA GLU A 370 -18.16 -12.64 -16.00
C GLU A 370 -17.34 -12.86 -14.72
N SER A 371 -17.99 -13.26 -13.64
CA SER A 371 -17.34 -13.64 -12.36
C SER A 371 -16.23 -14.68 -12.55
N LYS A 372 -16.41 -15.60 -13.51
CA LYS A 372 -15.38 -16.58 -13.87
C LYS A 372 -14.10 -15.91 -14.39
N LEU A 373 -14.23 -14.87 -15.21
CA LEU A 373 -13.09 -14.09 -15.71
C LEU A 373 -12.39 -13.34 -14.58
N LYS A 374 -13.14 -12.64 -13.71
CA LYS A 374 -12.59 -11.91 -12.55
C LYS A 374 -11.71 -12.81 -11.68
N ARG A 375 -12.25 -13.95 -11.25
CA ARG A 375 -11.54 -14.95 -10.43
C ARG A 375 -10.32 -15.53 -11.13
N LYS A 376 -10.46 -15.90 -12.41
CA LYS A 376 -9.37 -16.46 -13.22
C LYS A 376 -8.22 -15.47 -13.34
N MET A 377 -8.51 -14.21 -13.70
CA MET A 377 -7.50 -13.18 -13.91
C MET A 377 -6.81 -12.76 -12.62
N LEU A 378 -7.54 -12.65 -11.51
CA LEU A 378 -6.95 -12.41 -10.19
C LEU A 378 -5.92 -13.50 -9.84
N ARG A 379 -6.28 -14.78 -9.95
CA ARG A 379 -5.36 -15.89 -9.65
C ARG A 379 -4.15 -15.91 -10.58
N LYS A 380 -4.38 -15.80 -11.89
CA LYS A 380 -3.30 -15.81 -12.88
C LYS A 380 -2.33 -14.65 -12.70
N SER A 381 -2.83 -13.45 -12.42
CA SER A 381 -1.98 -12.27 -12.20
C SER A 381 -1.08 -12.43 -10.97
N ILE A 382 -1.57 -13.03 -9.88
CA ILE A 382 -0.76 -13.31 -8.69
C ILE A 382 0.35 -14.32 -8.98
N LEU A 383 0.03 -15.40 -9.70
CA LEU A 383 1.01 -16.41 -10.12
C LEU A 383 2.08 -15.81 -11.05
N ILE A 384 1.67 -14.97 -11.99
CA ILE A 384 2.58 -14.22 -12.87
C ILE A 384 3.45 -13.26 -12.07
N LYS A 385 2.87 -12.51 -11.12
CA LYS A 385 3.61 -11.60 -10.25
C LYS A 385 4.67 -12.35 -9.42
N GLU A 386 4.30 -13.46 -8.79
CA GLU A 386 5.23 -14.29 -8.04
C GLU A 386 6.38 -14.76 -8.94
N LYS A 387 6.05 -15.28 -10.13
CA LYS A 387 7.04 -15.82 -11.05
C LYS A 387 7.95 -14.73 -11.63
N ILE A 388 7.42 -13.55 -11.95
CA ILE A 388 8.25 -12.45 -12.46
C ILE A 388 9.17 -11.89 -11.38
N TRP A 389 8.77 -11.90 -10.10
CA TRP A 389 9.66 -11.56 -8.98
C TRP A 389 10.87 -12.51 -8.92
N GLU A 390 10.64 -13.82 -9.07
CA GLU A 390 11.72 -14.82 -9.11
C GLU A 390 12.65 -14.61 -10.32
N ILE A 391 12.05 -14.47 -11.50
CA ILE A 391 12.74 -14.20 -12.77
C ILE A 391 13.63 -12.95 -12.57
N LEU A 392 13.07 -11.81 -12.17
CA LEU A 392 13.80 -10.54 -12.00
C LEU A 392 14.68 -10.48 -10.75
N LYS A 393 14.74 -11.55 -9.93
CA LYS A 393 15.46 -11.61 -8.65
C LYS A 393 15.08 -10.47 -7.70
N ILE A 394 13.80 -10.07 -7.73
CA ILE A 394 13.25 -9.11 -6.79
C ILE A 394 12.97 -9.84 -5.46
N PRO A 395 13.34 -9.28 -4.30
CA PRO A 395 13.09 -9.94 -3.02
C PRO A 395 11.61 -10.32 -2.85
N LYS A 396 11.30 -11.57 -2.51
CA LYS A 396 9.90 -12.04 -2.36
C LYS A 396 9.07 -11.21 -1.38
N ARG A 397 9.71 -10.58 -0.39
CA ARG A 397 9.06 -9.71 0.61
C ARG A 397 8.78 -8.30 0.09
N MET A 398 9.39 -7.88 -1.02
CA MET A 398 9.13 -6.59 -1.64
C MET A 398 7.77 -6.63 -2.31
N GLN A 399 6.77 -6.02 -1.69
CA GLN A 399 5.40 -6.06 -2.20
C GLN A 399 5.20 -5.15 -3.42
N ARG A 400 5.94 -4.04 -3.47
CA ARG A 400 5.80 -2.94 -4.44
C ARG A 400 7.12 -2.18 -4.62
N GLY A 401 7.17 -1.31 -5.63
CA GLY A 401 8.29 -0.43 -5.97
C GLY A 401 8.39 -0.30 -7.49
N VAL A 402 7.56 0.57 -8.06
CA VAL A 402 7.37 0.72 -9.52
C VAL A 402 8.69 0.99 -10.23
N ASP A 403 9.48 1.97 -9.77
CA ASP A 403 10.75 2.34 -10.41
C ASP A 403 11.79 1.22 -10.38
N TYR A 404 11.90 0.54 -9.22
CA TYR A 404 12.81 -0.60 -9.07
C TYR A 404 12.40 -1.77 -9.98
N PHE A 405 11.10 -2.06 -10.06
CA PHE A 405 10.57 -3.08 -10.94
C PHE A 405 10.89 -2.76 -12.41
N HIS A 406 10.62 -1.52 -12.87
CA HIS A 406 10.91 -1.13 -14.23
C HIS A 406 12.41 -1.16 -14.56
N ALA A 407 13.26 -0.68 -13.65
CA ALA A 407 14.71 -0.76 -13.80
C ALA A 407 15.20 -2.21 -13.93
N ARG A 408 14.65 -3.13 -13.11
CA ARG A 408 14.96 -4.56 -13.21
C ARG A 408 14.47 -5.18 -14.51
N LEU A 409 13.23 -4.88 -14.90
CA LEU A 409 12.64 -5.38 -16.14
C LEU A 409 13.43 -4.93 -17.36
N TYR A 410 13.82 -3.65 -17.41
CA TYR A 410 14.63 -3.07 -18.50
C TYR A 410 16.03 -3.68 -18.56
N SER A 411 16.71 -3.79 -17.42
CA SER A 411 18.09 -4.31 -17.35
C SER A 411 18.19 -5.79 -17.74
N ARG A 412 17.22 -6.63 -17.35
CA ARG A 412 17.31 -8.08 -17.54
C ARG A 412 17.00 -8.52 -18.97
N LYS A 413 16.08 -7.83 -19.67
CA LYS A 413 15.49 -8.22 -20.97
C LYS A 413 14.93 -9.65 -20.97
N LEU A 414 13.59 -9.79 -20.96
CA LEU A 414 12.94 -11.10 -20.92
C LEU A 414 13.22 -11.92 -22.18
N THR A 415 13.44 -13.23 -21.99
CA THR A 415 13.72 -14.22 -23.03
C THR A 415 12.51 -15.12 -23.30
N ASP A 416 12.49 -15.88 -24.39
CA ASP A 416 11.43 -16.86 -24.67
C ASP A 416 11.29 -17.91 -23.56
N GLN A 417 12.40 -18.28 -22.91
CA GLN A 417 12.38 -19.18 -21.76
C GLN A 417 11.57 -18.58 -20.61
N ASP A 418 11.68 -17.28 -20.37
CA ASP A 418 10.92 -16.58 -19.33
C ASP A 418 9.42 -16.63 -19.62
N TYR A 419 9.01 -16.40 -20.87
CA TYR A 419 7.60 -16.50 -21.28
C TYR A 419 7.06 -17.94 -21.20
N ARG A 420 7.90 -18.95 -21.47
CA ARG A 420 7.53 -20.36 -21.24
C ARG A 420 7.31 -20.63 -19.75
N GLU A 421 8.15 -20.08 -18.88
CA GLU A 421 7.98 -20.21 -17.43
C GLU A 421 6.72 -19.50 -16.91
N LEU A 422 6.41 -18.32 -17.43
CA LEU A 422 5.18 -17.59 -17.10
C LEU A 422 3.93 -18.37 -17.54
N SER A 423 3.93 -18.92 -18.77
CA SER A 423 2.82 -19.74 -19.27
C SER A 423 2.62 -21.01 -18.45
N LYS A 424 3.70 -21.68 -18.05
CA LYS A 424 3.64 -22.86 -17.17
C LYS A 424 3.07 -22.52 -15.80
N ALA A 425 3.41 -21.36 -15.24
CA ALA A 425 2.96 -20.96 -13.91
C ALA A 425 1.43 -20.81 -13.78
N ILE A 426 0.73 -20.52 -14.89
CA ILE A 426 -0.73 -20.32 -14.91
C ILE A 426 -1.53 -21.50 -15.50
N SER A 427 -0.83 -22.54 -15.96
CA SER A 427 -1.43 -23.75 -16.53
C SER A 427 -1.56 -24.88 -15.50
N ASN A 428 -0.79 -24.78 -14.40
CA ASN A 428 -0.91 -25.59 -13.18
C ASN A 428 -1.86 -24.91 -12.20
#